data_AF-A0A8C0P1A7-F1
#
_entry.id   AF-A0A8C0P1A7-F1
#
_cell.length_a   1.000
_cell.length_b   1.000
_cell.length_c   1.000
_cell.angle_alpha   90.00
_cell.angle_beta   90.00
_cell.angle_gamma   90.00
#
_symmetry.space_group_name_H-M   'P 1'
#
loop_
_entity.id
_entity.type
_entity.pdbx_description
1 polymer ?
#
loop_
_entity_poly.entity_id
_entity_poly.type
_entity_poly.pdbx_seq_one_letter_code
_entity_poly.pdbx_strand_id
1 'polypeptide(L)'
;MPWLLSATKLVPAVASARCRSGCVSCSQRRFSLQPIPEKRIPNRYLGQPSPFTHPHLLRPGEVTPGLSQVEYALRRHKLMSLIHKETQDQSGTDQTVVLLSNPTYYMSNDIPYTFHQDNNFLYLCGFQEPDSILVLQSLPGKQLPAHKAMLFVPRRDPSRELWDGPRSGTDGAIALTGVDEAYTLEEFQHLVPKLKDETNMVWYDWMRPSHAQLHSDYMQQLTEVKARSKNKVRAVQQLIQHLRLIKSPAEIERMQIAGKLTSQAFIETMFASKAPVEEGFLYAKFEFECRARGADILAYPPVVAGGNRSNTLHYVKNNQLIKDGEMVLLDGGCESSCYVSDITRTWPVNGRFTAPQAELYEAVLEIQRDCLTLCSPGTSLENIYSLMLTLIAQKLKELGIVKNIKGNNAFKAARKYCPHHVGHYLGMDVHDTPDMPRSLPLQPGMVITVEPGIYIPEDDRDAPEKFRGLGVRIEDDVVVTQDSPLILSADCPKEMNDIEQICNRAS
;
A
#
# COMPACT_ATOMS: atom_id res chain seq x y z
N MET A 1 -37.85 -11.52 1.19
CA MET A 1 -38.19 -10.12 0.90
C MET A 1 -37.07 -9.54 0.04
N PRO A 2 -37.32 -9.06 -1.19
CA PRO A 2 -36.26 -8.47 -1.99
C PRO A 2 -36.06 -7.03 -1.53
N TRP A 3 -34.90 -6.74 -0.94
CA TRP A 3 -34.47 -5.40 -0.61
C TRP A 3 -34.04 -4.70 -1.91
N LEU A 4 -34.79 -3.67 -2.30
CA LEU A 4 -34.59 -2.80 -3.46
C LEU A 4 -33.73 -1.61 -3.05
N LEU A 5 -32.48 -1.47 -3.52
CA LEU A 5 -31.67 -0.27 -3.29
C LEU A 5 -30.71 -0.01 -4.47
N SER A 6 -30.75 1.22 -4.99
CA SER A 6 -30.12 1.69 -6.24
C SER A 6 -28.66 2.11 -6.07
N ALA A 7 -27.80 1.74 -7.02
CA ALA A 7 -26.45 2.31 -7.18
C ALA A 7 -26.47 3.63 -7.98
N THR A 8 -25.51 4.53 -7.70
CA THR A 8 -25.46 5.90 -8.23
C THR A 8 -24.25 6.15 -9.14
N LYS A 9 -24.44 6.81 -10.28
CA LYS A 9 -23.36 7.30 -11.18
C LYS A 9 -23.08 8.78 -10.94
N LEU A 10 -21.81 9.19 -11.03
CA LEU A 10 -21.46 10.62 -11.12
C LEU A 10 -21.81 11.18 -12.51
N VAL A 11 -22.55 12.29 -12.52
CA VAL A 11 -22.87 13.07 -13.72
C VAL A 11 -22.62 14.57 -13.41
N PRO A 12 -22.14 15.39 -14.38
CA PRO A 12 -22.09 16.84 -14.21
C PRO A 12 -23.47 17.42 -13.85
N ALA A 13 -23.53 18.37 -12.92
CA ALA A 13 -24.80 18.99 -12.53
C ALA A 13 -25.44 19.71 -13.72
N VAL A 14 -26.69 19.36 -14.06
CA VAL A 14 -27.48 20.08 -15.06
C VAL A 14 -27.97 21.38 -14.42
N ALA A 15 -27.66 22.52 -15.01
CA ALA A 15 -28.24 23.80 -14.61
C ALA A 15 -29.76 23.77 -14.89
N SER A 16 -30.58 23.46 -13.88
CA SER A 16 -32.02 23.55 -14.04
C SER A 16 -32.43 25.02 -14.08
N ALA A 17 -32.91 25.48 -15.23
CA ALA A 17 -33.55 26.77 -15.40
C ALA A 17 -34.92 26.76 -14.71
N ARG A 18 -34.94 26.88 -13.36
CA ARG A 18 -36.08 27.25 -12.51
C ARG A 18 -35.60 27.42 -11.06
N CYS A 19 -34.84 28.48 -10.80
CA CYS A 19 -34.58 28.92 -9.43
C CYS A 19 -35.63 29.96 -9.03
N ARG A 20 -36.54 29.59 -8.12
CA ARG A 20 -37.28 30.58 -7.32
C ARG A 20 -36.28 31.18 -6.32
N SER A 21 -36.27 32.51 -6.24
CA SER A 21 -35.44 33.35 -5.38
C SER A 21 -35.39 32.86 -3.93
N GLY A 22 -34.19 32.62 -3.37
CA GLY A 22 -34.03 32.64 -1.90
C GLY A 22 -32.92 31.82 -1.23
N CYS A 23 -32.15 30.95 -1.90
CA CYS A 23 -31.16 30.12 -1.19
C CYS A 23 -29.74 30.23 -1.77
N VAL A 24 -28.88 30.99 -1.10
CA VAL A 24 -27.47 31.23 -1.49
C VAL A 24 -26.56 30.02 -1.19
N SER A 25 -27.03 29.02 -0.43
CA SER A 25 -26.25 27.80 -0.14
C SER A 25 -26.40 26.66 -1.15
N CYS A 26 -27.30 26.78 -2.14
CA CYS A 26 -27.62 25.67 -3.05
C CYS A 26 -26.70 25.59 -4.29
N SER A 27 -25.78 26.54 -4.47
CA SER A 27 -24.89 26.68 -5.62
C SER A 27 -23.55 25.91 -5.51
N GLN A 28 -23.36 25.08 -4.49
CA GLN A 28 -22.11 24.33 -4.27
C GLN A 28 -22.14 22.85 -4.66
N ARG A 29 -23.24 22.29 -5.20
CA ARG A 29 -23.21 20.92 -5.76
C ARG A 29 -22.68 20.94 -7.19
N ARG A 30 -21.40 20.61 -7.37
CA ARG A 30 -20.76 20.50 -8.71
C ARG A 30 -21.16 19.22 -9.48
N PHE A 31 -21.79 18.24 -8.82
CA PHE A 31 -22.15 16.95 -9.41
C PHE A 31 -23.52 16.46 -8.92
N SER A 32 -24.23 15.70 -9.77
CA SER A 32 -25.47 15.02 -9.43
C SER A 32 -25.28 13.51 -9.56
N LEU A 33 -25.83 12.76 -8.60
CA LEU A 33 -25.94 11.31 -8.68
C LEU A 33 -27.17 10.96 -9.51
N GLN A 34 -27.00 10.27 -10.64
CA GLN A 34 -28.14 9.68 -11.35
C GLN A 34 -28.24 8.18 -11.01
N PRO A 35 -29.45 7.64 -10.79
CA PRO A 35 -29.63 6.20 -10.65
C PRO A 35 -29.30 5.50 -11.98
N ILE A 36 -28.45 4.48 -11.95
CA ILE A 36 -28.21 3.57 -13.07
C ILE A 36 -29.29 2.48 -13.01
N PRO A 37 -29.76 1.92 -14.15
CA PRO A 37 -30.48 0.65 -14.13
C PRO A 37 -29.71 -0.39 -13.30
N GLU A 38 -30.39 -1.06 -12.35
CA GLU A 38 -29.76 -2.05 -11.46
C GLU A 38 -29.11 -3.16 -12.31
N LYS A 39 -27.77 -3.17 -12.34
CA LYS A 39 -27.02 -4.29 -12.91
C LYS A 39 -27.00 -5.40 -11.85
N ARG A 40 -27.86 -6.41 -12.01
CA ARG A 40 -27.92 -7.53 -11.07
C ARG A 40 -26.62 -8.35 -11.15
N ILE A 41 -25.99 -8.54 -9.99
CA ILE A 41 -24.91 -9.52 -9.84
C ILE A 41 -25.48 -10.88 -10.26
N PRO A 42 -24.81 -11.61 -11.16
CA PRO A 42 -25.26 -12.94 -11.57
C PRO A 42 -25.41 -13.86 -10.36
N ASN A 43 -26.46 -14.69 -10.36
CA ASN A 43 -26.74 -15.63 -9.28
C ASN A 43 -25.83 -16.87 -9.37
N ARG A 44 -24.51 -16.66 -9.25
CA ARG A 44 -23.45 -17.68 -9.24
C ARG A 44 -22.22 -17.14 -8.51
N TYR A 45 -21.26 -18.01 -8.21
CA TYR A 45 -19.96 -17.58 -7.72
C TYR A 45 -19.20 -16.80 -8.81
N LEU A 46 -18.52 -15.74 -8.38
CA LEU A 46 -17.56 -14.97 -9.17
C LEU A 46 -16.14 -15.38 -8.75
N GLY A 47 -15.11 -14.98 -9.49
CA GLY A 47 -13.72 -15.30 -9.17
C GLY A 47 -13.11 -14.49 -8.03
N GLN A 48 -13.91 -13.65 -7.36
CA GLN A 48 -13.56 -12.96 -6.13
C GLN A 48 -14.80 -12.82 -5.21
N PRO A 49 -14.62 -12.48 -3.92
CA PRO A 49 -15.72 -12.14 -3.04
C PRO A 49 -16.61 -11.03 -3.62
N SER A 50 -17.93 -11.15 -3.42
CA SER A 50 -18.91 -10.15 -3.81
C SER A 50 -19.90 -9.92 -2.67
N PRO A 51 -20.67 -8.81 -2.67
CA PRO A 51 -21.71 -8.59 -1.67
C PRO A 51 -22.79 -9.70 -1.61
N PHE A 52 -22.95 -10.47 -2.69
CA PHE A 52 -23.89 -11.59 -2.75
C PHE A 52 -23.30 -12.88 -2.16
N THR A 53 -22.04 -13.19 -2.49
CA THR A 53 -21.38 -14.41 -2.02
C THR A 53 -20.78 -14.27 -0.62
N HIS A 54 -20.40 -13.06 -0.22
CA HIS A 54 -19.72 -12.75 1.04
C HIS A 54 -20.32 -11.49 1.71
N PRO A 55 -21.61 -11.50 2.09
CA PRO A 55 -22.28 -10.34 2.71
C PRO A 55 -21.72 -9.96 4.08
N HIS A 56 -20.96 -10.85 4.72
CA HIS A 56 -20.24 -10.59 5.97
C HIS A 56 -18.95 -9.79 5.76
N LEU A 57 -18.42 -9.77 4.54
CA LEU A 57 -17.16 -9.11 4.18
C LEU A 57 -17.39 -7.84 3.36
N LEU A 58 -18.37 -7.86 2.47
CA LEU A 58 -18.66 -6.79 1.50
C LEU A 58 -20.08 -6.27 1.66
N ARG A 59 -20.22 -4.94 1.80
CA ARG A 59 -21.54 -4.28 1.80
C ARG A 59 -22.07 -4.14 0.37
N PRO A 60 -23.39 -4.02 0.18
CA PRO A 60 -23.96 -3.72 -1.13
C PRO A 60 -23.32 -2.47 -1.76
N GLY A 61 -22.84 -2.59 -3.00
CA GLY A 61 -22.14 -1.52 -3.73
C GLY A 61 -20.63 -1.45 -3.51
N GLU A 62 -20.06 -2.28 -2.62
CA GLU A 62 -18.61 -2.46 -2.49
C GLU A 62 -18.06 -3.44 -3.53
N VAL A 63 -16.86 -3.15 -4.02
CA VAL A 63 -16.09 -4.01 -4.94
C VAL A 63 -15.06 -4.82 -4.16
N THR A 64 -14.38 -4.15 -3.23
CA THR A 64 -13.49 -4.72 -2.21
C THR A 64 -13.91 -4.15 -0.85
N PRO A 65 -13.56 -4.79 0.28
CA PRO A 65 -14.12 -4.43 1.59
C PRO A 65 -13.92 -2.93 1.88
N GLY A 66 -15.01 -2.21 2.19
CA GLY A 66 -14.97 -0.76 2.47
C GLY A 66 -14.82 0.16 1.25
N LEU A 67 -14.55 -0.35 0.04
CA LEU A 67 -14.36 0.46 -1.16
C LEU A 67 -15.48 0.26 -2.18
N SER A 68 -16.25 1.33 -2.38
CA SER A 68 -17.44 1.32 -3.25
C SER A 68 -17.12 1.41 -4.75
N GLN A 69 -18.04 0.96 -5.59
CA GLN A 69 -18.00 1.18 -7.05
C GLN A 69 -17.81 2.66 -7.41
N VAL A 70 -18.44 3.56 -6.65
CA VAL A 70 -18.35 5.01 -6.86
C VAL A 70 -16.94 5.52 -6.56
N GLU A 71 -16.29 5.00 -5.51
CA GLU A 71 -14.92 5.37 -5.18
C GLU A 71 -13.94 4.97 -6.29
N TYR A 72 -14.05 3.73 -6.79
CA TYR A 72 -13.27 3.29 -7.95
C TYR A 72 -13.53 4.14 -9.20
N ALA A 73 -14.79 4.52 -9.47
CA ALA A 73 -15.12 5.42 -10.57
C ALA A 73 -14.52 6.82 -10.40
N LEU A 74 -14.47 7.35 -9.17
CA LEU A 74 -13.84 8.62 -8.84
C LEU A 74 -12.32 8.57 -9.05
N ARG A 75 -11.65 7.46 -8.73
CA ARG A 75 -10.22 7.26 -9.01
C ARG A 75 -9.93 7.32 -10.50
N ARG A 76 -10.69 6.59 -11.32
CA ARG A 76 -10.61 6.65 -12.79
C ARG A 76 -10.85 8.06 -13.33
N HIS A 77 -11.86 8.76 -12.81
CA HIS A 77 -12.15 10.15 -13.17
C HIS A 77 -10.99 11.10 -12.85
N LYS A 78 -10.39 11.00 -11.66
CA LYS A 78 -9.22 11.79 -11.27
C LYS A 78 -8.02 11.52 -12.17
N LEU A 79 -7.76 10.25 -12.53
CA LEU A 79 -6.69 9.89 -13.46
C LEU A 79 -6.90 10.55 -14.83
N MET A 80 -8.10 10.44 -15.40
CA MET A 80 -8.41 11.09 -16.67
C MET A 80 -8.35 12.62 -16.57
N SER A 81 -8.60 13.21 -15.40
CA SER A 81 -8.39 14.64 -15.17
C SER A 81 -6.91 15.03 -15.13
N LEU A 82 -6.01 14.19 -14.63
CA LEU A 82 -4.56 14.42 -14.68
C LEU A 82 -4.06 14.33 -16.12
N ILE A 83 -4.48 13.30 -16.86
CA ILE A 83 -4.18 13.16 -18.29
C ILE A 83 -4.68 14.37 -19.08
N HIS A 84 -5.87 14.88 -18.77
CA HIS A 84 -6.37 16.09 -19.43
C HIS A 84 -5.42 17.28 -19.24
N LYS A 85 -4.84 17.46 -18.05
CA LYS A 85 -3.88 18.53 -17.76
C LYS A 85 -2.58 18.36 -18.55
N GLU A 86 -2.06 17.14 -18.63
CA GLU A 86 -0.85 16.81 -19.41
C GLU A 86 -1.04 16.98 -20.94
N THR A 87 -2.29 17.00 -21.41
CA THR A 87 -2.63 16.99 -22.84
C THR A 87 -3.33 18.25 -23.34
N GLN A 88 -3.41 19.31 -22.52
CA GLN A 88 -4.12 20.55 -22.88
C GLN A 88 -3.61 21.19 -24.18
N ASP A 89 -2.32 21.05 -24.48
CA ASP A 89 -1.69 21.60 -25.68
C ASP A 89 -1.81 20.68 -26.91
N GLN A 90 -2.39 19.48 -26.78
CA GLN A 90 -2.50 18.45 -27.83
C GLN A 90 -3.97 18.19 -28.21
N SER A 91 -4.72 19.27 -28.47
CA SER A 91 -6.13 19.23 -28.82
C SER A 91 -6.41 18.33 -30.03
N GLY A 92 -7.45 17.49 -29.95
CA GLY A 92 -7.95 16.69 -31.09
C GLY A 92 -7.46 15.24 -31.15
N THR A 93 -6.76 14.75 -30.13
CA THR A 93 -6.38 13.33 -30.02
C THR A 93 -7.31 12.55 -29.08
N ASP A 94 -7.70 11.34 -29.47
CA ASP A 94 -8.36 10.38 -28.59
C ASP A 94 -7.36 9.92 -27.52
N GLN A 95 -7.82 9.70 -26.30
CA GLN A 95 -7.01 9.30 -25.15
C GLN A 95 -7.39 7.89 -24.72
N THR A 96 -6.41 7.00 -24.63
CA THR A 96 -6.62 5.63 -24.14
C THR A 96 -5.59 5.30 -23.06
N VAL A 97 -6.06 4.94 -21.87
CA VAL A 97 -5.24 4.32 -20.81
C VAL A 97 -5.43 2.82 -20.85
N VAL A 98 -4.34 2.06 -20.77
CA VAL A 98 -4.35 0.60 -20.68
C VAL A 98 -3.57 0.18 -19.43
N LEU A 99 -4.18 -0.66 -18.59
CA LEU A 99 -3.52 -1.34 -17.48
C LEU A 99 -3.73 -2.84 -17.59
N LEU A 100 -2.68 -3.60 -17.33
CA LEU A 100 -2.73 -5.07 -17.27
C LEU A 100 -2.87 -5.49 -15.80
N SER A 101 -3.66 -6.52 -15.54
CA SER A 101 -3.63 -7.24 -14.26
C SER A 101 -2.32 -8.01 -14.13
N ASN A 102 -2.04 -8.58 -12.95
CA ASN A 102 -1.01 -9.60 -12.82
C ASN A 102 -1.45 -10.93 -13.45
N PRO A 103 -0.48 -11.80 -13.82
CA PRO A 103 -0.72 -13.21 -14.11
C PRO A 103 -0.87 -14.03 -12.83
N THR A 104 -1.28 -15.30 -12.97
CA THR A 104 -0.96 -16.32 -11.95
C THR A 104 0.54 -16.66 -12.03
N TYR A 105 1.25 -16.51 -10.92
CA TYR A 105 2.64 -16.94 -10.80
C TYR A 105 2.74 -18.39 -10.28
N TYR A 106 3.77 -19.11 -10.70
CA TYR A 106 3.97 -20.51 -10.37
C TYR A 106 5.28 -20.71 -9.60
N MET A 107 5.19 -21.42 -8.47
CA MET A 107 6.37 -21.83 -7.67
C MET A 107 7.18 -22.90 -8.40
N SER A 108 6.47 -23.83 -9.04
CA SER A 108 6.99 -24.85 -9.95
C SER A 108 5.92 -25.11 -11.01
N ASN A 109 6.25 -25.83 -12.10
CA ASN A 109 5.43 -25.94 -13.31
C ASN A 109 3.89 -25.97 -13.10
N ASP A 110 3.40 -26.80 -12.18
CA ASP A 110 1.96 -27.02 -11.96
C ASP A 110 1.49 -26.61 -10.54
N ILE A 111 2.33 -25.90 -9.76
CA ILE A 111 2.00 -25.45 -8.40
C ILE A 111 1.95 -23.91 -8.37
N PRO A 112 0.75 -23.31 -8.36
CA PRO A 112 0.61 -21.86 -8.34
C PRO A 112 0.94 -21.27 -6.97
N TYR A 113 1.45 -20.04 -6.96
CA TYR A 113 1.35 -19.18 -5.79
C TYR A 113 -0.08 -18.65 -5.65
N THR A 114 -0.45 -18.22 -4.45
CA THR A 114 -1.69 -17.44 -4.27
C THR A 114 -1.64 -16.18 -5.14
N PHE A 115 -2.73 -15.91 -5.85
CA PHE A 115 -2.81 -14.74 -6.71
C PHE A 115 -2.78 -13.45 -5.89
N HIS A 116 -1.97 -12.49 -6.35
CA HIS A 116 -1.97 -11.12 -5.87
C HIS A 116 -2.01 -10.18 -7.09
N GLN A 117 -2.89 -9.19 -7.05
CA GLN A 117 -3.14 -8.31 -8.19
C GLN A 117 -2.02 -7.27 -8.38
N ASP A 118 -1.91 -6.70 -9.59
CA ASP A 118 -1.17 -5.46 -9.81
C ASP A 118 -1.86 -4.31 -9.07
N ASN A 119 -1.15 -3.61 -8.20
CA ASN A 119 -1.75 -2.60 -7.33
C ASN A 119 -2.30 -1.37 -8.07
N ASN A 120 -1.77 -1.03 -9.26
CA ASN A 120 -2.32 0.07 -10.06
C ASN A 120 -3.62 -0.33 -10.77
N PHE A 121 -3.66 -1.56 -11.31
CA PHE A 121 -4.88 -2.16 -11.85
C PHE A 121 -5.95 -2.26 -10.76
N LEU A 122 -5.59 -2.85 -9.60
CA LEU A 122 -6.47 -3.01 -8.46
C LEU A 122 -7.01 -1.67 -7.97
N TYR A 123 -6.16 -0.66 -7.84
CA TYR A 123 -6.56 0.68 -7.38
C TYR A 123 -7.65 1.30 -8.25
N LEU A 124 -7.63 1.06 -9.57
CA LEU A 124 -8.56 1.68 -10.52
C LEU A 124 -9.86 0.92 -10.76
N CYS A 125 -9.92 -0.39 -10.45
CA CYS A 125 -11.13 -1.17 -10.71
C CYS A 125 -11.57 -2.16 -9.62
N GLY A 126 -10.74 -2.49 -8.64
CA GLY A 126 -11.08 -3.44 -7.57
C GLY A 126 -11.21 -4.90 -8.02
N PHE A 127 -10.84 -5.20 -9.26
CA PHE A 127 -10.98 -6.55 -9.84
C PHE A 127 -9.79 -7.43 -9.46
N GLN A 128 -10.05 -8.59 -8.87
CA GLN A 128 -9.07 -9.49 -8.24
C GLN A 128 -8.91 -10.82 -8.99
N GLU A 129 -9.13 -10.83 -10.30
CA GLU A 129 -8.84 -11.99 -11.15
C GLU A 129 -7.63 -11.69 -12.07
N PRO A 130 -6.81 -12.71 -12.41
CA PRO A 130 -5.66 -12.57 -13.30
C PRO A 130 -6.09 -12.35 -14.76
N ASP A 131 -5.09 -12.24 -15.62
CA ASP A 131 -5.22 -12.28 -17.07
C ASP A 131 -6.28 -11.30 -17.62
N SER A 132 -6.28 -10.06 -17.14
CA SER A 132 -7.31 -9.06 -17.47
C SER A 132 -6.70 -7.71 -17.86
N ILE A 133 -7.46 -6.92 -18.63
CA ILE A 133 -7.02 -5.59 -19.12
C ILE A 133 -8.09 -4.55 -18.77
N LEU A 134 -7.69 -3.48 -18.09
CA LEU A 134 -8.52 -2.30 -17.86
C LEU A 134 -8.21 -1.24 -18.91
N VAL A 135 -9.24 -0.72 -19.57
CA VAL A 135 -9.12 0.35 -20.56
C VAL A 135 -9.96 1.54 -20.16
N LEU A 136 -9.35 2.73 -20.11
CA LEU A 136 -10.07 4.01 -20.00
C LEU A 136 -9.99 4.73 -21.34
N GLN A 137 -11.12 5.00 -21.97
CA GLN A 137 -11.15 5.59 -23.31
C GLN A 137 -11.95 6.90 -23.31
N SER A 138 -11.39 7.96 -23.90
CA SER A 138 -12.10 9.22 -24.13
C SER A 138 -13.36 9.02 -24.97
N LEU A 139 -14.39 9.84 -24.72
CA LEU A 139 -15.64 9.76 -25.47
C LEU A 139 -15.59 10.69 -26.69
N PRO A 140 -15.98 10.22 -27.90
CA PRO A 140 -16.04 11.06 -29.09
C PRO A 140 -16.90 12.32 -28.85
N GLY A 141 -16.37 13.49 -29.23
CA GLY A 141 -17.07 14.76 -29.10
C GLY A 141 -17.23 15.27 -27.66
N LYS A 142 -16.63 14.62 -26.65
CA LYS A 142 -16.63 15.09 -25.26
C LYS A 142 -15.21 15.26 -24.75
N GLN A 143 -14.97 16.33 -24.00
CA GLN A 143 -13.67 16.58 -23.39
C GLN A 143 -13.44 15.66 -22.19
N LEU A 144 -12.18 15.33 -21.94
CA LEU A 144 -11.78 14.76 -20.65
C LEU A 144 -12.19 15.70 -19.50
N PRO A 145 -12.50 15.17 -18.30
CA PRO A 145 -12.33 13.79 -17.85
C PRO A 145 -13.46 12.83 -18.23
N ALA A 146 -14.39 13.21 -19.13
CA ALA A 146 -15.42 12.30 -19.62
C ALA A 146 -14.78 11.13 -20.40
N HIS A 147 -15.01 9.92 -19.93
CA HIS A 147 -14.45 8.68 -20.49
C HIS A 147 -15.42 7.53 -20.27
N LYS A 148 -15.16 6.39 -20.92
CA LYS A 148 -15.72 5.09 -20.56
C LYS A 148 -14.64 4.17 -20.00
N ALA A 149 -14.99 3.34 -19.04
CA ALA A 149 -14.15 2.29 -18.50
C ALA A 149 -14.61 0.91 -19.02
N MET A 150 -13.67 0.12 -19.51
CA MET A 150 -13.92 -1.21 -20.08
C MET A 150 -12.99 -2.24 -19.44
N LEU A 151 -13.52 -3.41 -19.08
CA LEU A 151 -12.70 -4.56 -18.66
C LEU A 151 -12.68 -5.63 -19.75
N PHE A 152 -11.50 -6.13 -20.07
CA PHE A 152 -11.32 -7.31 -20.90
C PHE A 152 -10.88 -8.44 -19.98
N VAL A 153 -11.68 -9.50 -19.90
CA VAL A 153 -11.48 -10.62 -18.96
C VAL A 153 -11.40 -11.95 -19.71
N PRO A 154 -10.79 -12.99 -19.15
CA PRO A 154 -10.79 -14.31 -19.77
C PRO A 154 -12.23 -14.80 -19.98
N ARG A 155 -12.46 -15.49 -21.10
CA ARG A 155 -13.72 -16.21 -21.29
C ARG A 155 -13.84 -17.27 -20.21
N ARG A 156 -15.05 -17.44 -19.67
CA ARG A 156 -15.34 -18.53 -18.73
C ARG A 156 -15.10 -19.88 -19.44
N ASP A 157 -14.34 -20.74 -18.78
CA ASP A 157 -13.99 -22.06 -19.29
C ASP A 157 -14.20 -23.09 -18.15
N PRO A 158 -15.25 -23.93 -18.24
CA PRO A 158 -15.54 -24.93 -17.22
C PRO A 158 -14.38 -25.89 -16.92
N SER A 159 -13.52 -26.15 -17.91
CA SER A 159 -12.38 -27.05 -17.73
C SER A 159 -11.29 -26.42 -16.87
N ARG A 160 -11.03 -25.11 -17.01
CA ARG A 160 -10.10 -24.36 -16.16
C ARG A 160 -10.72 -23.99 -14.81
N GLU A 161 -12.00 -23.62 -14.79
CA GLU A 161 -12.70 -23.29 -13.55
C GLU A 161 -12.76 -24.47 -12.56
N LEU A 162 -12.66 -25.71 -13.06
CA LEU A 162 -12.51 -26.90 -12.21
C LEU A 162 -11.22 -26.89 -11.39
N TRP A 163 -10.14 -26.31 -11.90
CA TRP A 163 -8.82 -26.24 -11.25
C TRP A 163 -8.62 -24.95 -10.48
N ASP A 164 -8.95 -23.82 -11.10
CA ASP A 164 -8.61 -22.47 -10.60
C ASP A 164 -9.76 -21.82 -9.82
N GLY A 165 -10.94 -22.45 -9.80
CA GLY A 165 -12.16 -21.88 -9.29
C GLY A 165 -12.94 -21.05 -10.32
N PRO A 166 -14.15 -20.57 -9.96
CA PRO A 166 -15.02 -19.83 -10.87
C PRO A 166 -14.38 -18.52 -11.35
N ARG A 167 -14.74 -18.07 -12.55
CA ARG A 167 -14.38 -16.73 -13.06
C ARG A 167 -15.62 -15.85 -13.20
N SER A 168 -15.44 -14.54 -13.07
CA SER A 168 -16.57 -13.60 -13.13
C SER A 168 -17.31 -13.65 -14.47
N GLY A 169 -16.60 -13.78 -15.58
CA GLY A 169 -17.15 -13.46 -16.91
C GLY A 169 -17.47 -11.97 -17.06
N THR A 170 -17.91 -11.56 -18.25
CA THR A 170 -18.13 -10.15 -18.58
C THR A 170 -19.29 -9.53 -17.79
N ASP A 171 -20.42 -10.23 -17.67
CA ASP A 171 -21.58 -9.82 -16.87
C ASP A 171 -21.24 -9.67 -15.38
N GLY A 172 -20.49 -10.63 -14.81
CA GLY A 172 -20.02 -10.59 -13.43
C GLY A 172 -19.06 -9.42 -13.17
N ALA A 173 -18.08 -9.23 -14.06
CA ALA A 173 -17.10 -8.15 -13.96
C ALA A 173 -17.78 -6.78 -13.97
N ILE A 174 -18.75 -6.57 -14.88
CA ILE A 174 -19.53 -5.32 -14.95
C ILE A 174 -20.34 -5.12 -13.66
N ALA A 175 -21.08 -6.15 -13.23
CA ALA A 175 -21.99 -6.04 -12.09
C ALA A 175 -21.23 -5.76 -10.78
N LEU A 176 -20.05 -6.37 -10.61
CA LEU A 176 -19.24 -6.20 -9.41
C LEU A 176 -18.49 -4.86 -9.41
N THR A 177 -17.80 -4.51 -10.49
CA THR A 177 -16.87 -3.35 -10.52
C THR A 177 -17.53 -2.04 -10.91
N GLY A 178 -18.72 -2.09 -11.51
CA GLY A 178 -19.44 -0.91 -12.00
C GLY A 178 -18.82 -0.24 -13.23
N VAL A 179 -17.93 -0.93 -13.96
CA VAL A 179 -17.42 -0.44 -15.26
C VAL A 179 -18.55 -0.30 -16.29
N ASP A 180 -18.30 0.49 -17.34
CA ASP A 180 -19.32 0.79 -18.34
C ASP A 180 -19.59 -0.43 -19.22
N GLU A 181 -18.53 -1.09 -19.71
CA GLU A 181 -18.57 -2.24 -20.61
C GLU A 181 -17.56 -3.32 -20.16
N ALA A 182 -17.78 -4.57 -20.56
CA ALA A 182 -16.76 -5.62 -20.48
C ALA A 182 -16.88 -6.59 -21.64
N TYR A 183 -15.72 -7.11 -22.06
CA TYR A 183 -15.55 -7.98 -23.22
C TYR A 183 -14.62 -9.14 -22.86
N THR A 184 -14.55 -10.17 -23.70
CA THR A 184 -13.53 -11.21 -23.52
C THR A 184 -12.17 -10.72 -24.03
N LEU A 185 -11.07 -11.28 -23.51
CA LEU A 185 -9.71 -10.92 -23.93
C LEU A 185 -9.50 -10.96 -25.45
N GLU A 186 -10.09 -11.94 -26.13
CA GLU A 186 -9.96 -12.08 -27.59
C GLU A 186 -10.53 -10.87 -28.33
N GLU A 187 -11.52 -10.17 -27.76
CA GLU A 187 -12.12 -8.97 -28.36
C GLU A 187 -11.22 -7.74 -28.22
N PHE A 188 -10.20 -7.76 -27.35
CA PHE A 188 -9.24 -6.65 -27.21
C PHE A 188 -8.49 -6.38 -28.52
N GLN A 189 -8.26 -7.41 -29.33
CA GLN A 189 -7.60 -7.29 -30.64
C GLN A 189 -8.31 -6.30 -31.57
N HIS A 190 -9.62 -6.08 -31.40
CA HIS A 190 -10.39 -5.14 -32.21
C HIS A 190 -10.11 -3.67 -31.87
N LEU A 191 -9.62 -3.38 -30.65
CA LEU A 191 -9.19 -2.03 -30.27
C LEU A 191 -7.79 -1.71 -30.78
N VAL A 192 -6.90 -2.70 -30.84
CA VAL A 192 -5.47 -2.51 -31.16
C VAL A 192 -5.23 -1.69 -32.45
N PRO A 193 -5.94 -1.90 -33.58
CA PRO A 193 -5.77 -1.06 -34.76
C PRO A 193 -6.01 0.42 -34.48
N LYS A 194 -7.12 0.77 -33.79
CA LYS A 194 -7.44 2.16 -33.43
C LYS A 194 -6.40 2.76 -32.47
N LEU A 195 -5.80 1.94 -31.60
CA LEU A 195 -4.75 2.40 -30.69
C LEU A 195 -3.43 2.73 -31.43
N LYS A 196 -3.16 2.09 -32.57
CA LYS A 196 -1.96 2.36 -33.39
C LYS A 196 -2.04 3.72 -34.08
N ASP A 197 -3.24 4.21 -34.38
CA ASP A 197 -3.44 5.49 -35.07
C ASP A 197 -2.72 6.67 -34.40
N GLU A 198 -2.14 7.56 -35.20
CA GLU A 198 -1.43 8.77 -34.72
C GLU A 198 -2.38 9.73 -33.96
N THR A 199 -3.68 9.65 -34.25
CA THR A 199 -4.72 10.43 -33.56
C THR A 199 -5.09 9.87 -32.19
N ASN A 200 -4.54 8.72 -31.79
CA ASN A 200 -4.78 8.09 -30.50
C ASN A 200 -3.51 8.15 -29.63
N MET A 201 -3.62 8.81 -28.49
CA MET A 201 -2.58 8.87 -27.48
C MET A 201 -2.80 7.75 -26.45
N VAL A 202 -1.81 6.88 -26.36
CA VAL A 202 -1.84 5.70 -25.49
C VAL A 202 -1.00 5.93 -24.25
N TRP A 203 -1.61 5.69 -23.10
CA TRP A 203 -1.01 5.73 -21.77
C TRP A 203 -0.88 4.30 -21.24
N TYR A 204 0.34 3.78 -21.18
CA TYR A 204 0.64 2.39 -20.84
C TYR A 204 2.09 2.23 -20.36
N ASP A 205 2.28 1.47 -19.28
CA ASP A 205 3.58 1.22 -18.67
C ASP A 205 4.27 0.00 -19.34
N TRP A 206 5.03 0.26 -20.40
CA TRP A 206 5.62 -0.78 -21.25
C TRP A 206 7.04 -1.23 -20.87
N MET A 207 7.77 -0.45 -20.07
CA MET A 207 9.18 -0.73 -19.74
C MET A 207 9.33 -1.96 -18.83
N ARG A 208 8.38 -2.16 -17.92
CA ARG A 208 8.29 -3.30 -17.00
C ARG A 208 6.83 -3.71 -16.90
N PRO A 209 6.30 -4.45 -17.90
CA PRO A 209 4.89 -4.81 -17.91
C PRO A 209 4.57 -5.75 -16.74
N SER A 210 3.48 -5.47 -16.01
CA SER A 210 3.02 -6.32 -14.89
C SER A 210 2.71 -7.75 -15.35
N HIS A 211 2.37 -7.92 -16.63
CA HIS A 211 2.04 -9.22 -17.22
C HIS A 211 2.76 -9.43 -18.56
N ALA A 212 3.82 -10.23 -18.54
CA ALA A 212 4.67 -10.46 -19.72
C ALA A 212 3.89 -11.06 -20.90
N GLN A 213 3.06 -12.09 -20.66
CA GLN A 213 2.29 -12.75 -21.73
C GLN A 213 1.24 -11.82 -22.37
N LEU A 214 0.35 -11.20 -21.58
CA LEU A 214 -0.60 -10.21 -22.12
C LEU A 214 0.10 -9.03 -22.82
N HIS A 215 1.24 -8.58 -22.29
CA HIS A 215 2.03 -7.57 -22.97
C HIS A 215 2.48 -8.04 -24.36
N SER A 216 3.08 -9.22 -24.44
CA SER A 216 3.56 -9.78 -25.71
C SER A 216 2.43 -9.95 -26.72
N ASP A 217 1.31 -10.53 -26.29
CA ASP A 217 0.18 -10.87 -27.15
C ASP A 217 -0.55 -9.64 -27.68
N TYR A 218 -0.73 -8.60 -26.86
CA TYR A 218 -1.64 -7.50 -27.18
C TYR A 218 -0.98 -6.11 -27.28
N MET A 219 0.08 -5.86 -26.52
CA MET A 219 0.62 -4.50 -26.34
C MET A 219 2.00 -4.28 -26.94
N GLN A 220 2.81 -5.32 -27.13
CA GLN A 220 4.18 -5.21 -27.60
C GLN A 220 4.24 -4.60 -29.01
N GLN A 221 3.52 -5.21 -29.96
CA GLN A 221 3.47 -4.69 -31.34
C GLN A 221 2.91 -3.26 -31.42
N LEU A 222 1.90 -2.94 -30.59
CA LEU A 222 1.36 -1.58 -30.48
C LEU A 222 2.47 -0.60 -30.08
N THR A 223 3.20 -0.94 -29.01
CA THR A 223 4.26 -0.10 -28.44
C THR A 223 5.40 0.11 -29.43
N GLU A 224 5.83 -0.95 -30.13
CA GLU A 224 6.88 -0.87 -31.15
C GLU A 224 6.48 0.02 -32.34
N VAL A 225 5.23 -0.08 -32.81
CA VAL A 225 4.69 0.79 -33.87
C VAL A 225 4.69 2.24 -33.41
N LYS A 226 4.12 2.52 -32.22
CA LYS A 226 4.05 3.90 -31.71
C LYS A 226 5.42 4.48 -31.35
N ALA A 227 6.40 3.66 -30.97
CA ALA A 227 7.77 4.11 -30.70
C ALA A 227 8.46 4.71 -31.95
N ARG A 228 8.05 4.25 -33.15
CA ARG A 228 8.50 4.76 -34.46
C ARG A 228 7.61 5.89 -35.01
N SER A 229 6.50 6.18 -34.34
CA SER A 229 5.52 7.19 -34.71
C SER A 229 5.82 8.54 -34.05
N LYS A 230 5.09 9.59 -34.44
CA LYS A 230 5.22 10.91 -33.78
C LYS A 230 4.52 10.93 -32.41
N ASN A 231 3.45 10.15 -32.25
CA ASN A 231 2.70 10.01 -31.00
C ASN A 231 3.12 8.75 -30.24
N LYS A 232 4.21 8.82 -29.48
CA LYS A 232 4.72 7.67 -28.70
C LYS A 232 3.82 7.31 -27.52
N VAL A 233 3.87 6.04 -27.09
CA VAL A 233 3.24 5.61 -25.82
C VAL A 233 3.85 6.38 -24.65
N ARG A 234 3.00 6.84 -23.73
CA ARG A 234 3.41 7.53 -22.48
C ARG A 234 3.18 6.61 -21.28
N ALA A 235 4.08 6.64 -20.31
CA ALA A 235 3.88 5.93 -19.04
C ALA A 235 2.75 6.58 -18.23
N VAL A 236 1.99 5.78 -17.48
CA VAL A 236 0.86 6.25 -16.67
C VAL A 236 1.09 6.05 -15.17
N GLN A 237 2.01 5.15 -14.78
CA GLN A 237 2.29 4.80 -13.39
C GLN A 237 2.48 6.01 -12.49
N GLN A 238 3.20 7.04 -12.95
CA GLN A 238 3.49 8.21 -12.12
C GLN A 238 2.22 9.00 -11.81
N LEU A 239 1.30 9.13 -12.76
CA LEU A 239 0.01 9.79 -12.52
C LEU A 239 -0.86 9.00 -11.53
N ILE A 240 -0.79 7.67 -11.58
CA ILE A 240 -1.50 6.80 -10.62
C ILE A 240 -0.88 6.91 -9.23
N GLN A 241 0.45 6.97 -9.13
CA GLN A 241 1.14 7.19 -7.86
C GLN A 241 0.74 8.52 -7.21
N HIS A 242 0.58 9.60 -7.97
CA HIS A 242 0.04 10.87 -7.43
C HIS A 242 -1.36 10.73 -6.82
N LEU A 243 -2.20 9.82 -7.35
CA LEU A 243 -3.52 9.56 -6.77
C LEU A 243 -3.43 8.70 -5.51
N ARG A 244 -2.64 7.62 -5.57
CA ARG A 244 -2.42 6.68 -4.45
C ARG A 244 -1.71 7.34 -3.26
N LEU A 245 -0.95 8.41 -3.50
CA LEU A 245 -0.24 9.15 -2.47
C LEU A 245 -1.19 9.74 -1.42
N ILE A 246 -2.39 10.18 -1.81
CA ILE A 246 -3.39 10.80 -0.93
C ILE A 246 -4.57 9.84 -0.72
N LYS A 247 -4.63 9.23 0.46
CA LYS A 247 -5.63 8.25 0.83
C LYS A 247 -6.99 8.91 1.08
N SER A 248 -8.05 8.27 0.60
CA SER A 248 -9.43 8.58 0.96
C SER A 248 -9.72 8.18 2.43
N PRO A 249 -10.80 8.69 3.04
CA PRO A 249 -11.22 8.23 4.37
C PRO A 249 -11.45 6.71 4.45
N ALA A 250 -11.96 6.10 3.38
CA ALA A 250 -12.18 4.65 3.34
C ALA A 250 -10.85 3.88 3.27
N GLU A 251 -9.87 4.40 2.52
CA GLU A 251 -8.51 3.83 2.47
C GLU A 251 -7.82 3.93 3.84
N ILE A 252 -7.93 5.07 4.52
CA ILE A 252 -7.42 5.25 5.89
C ILE A 252 -8.08 4.25 6.86
N GLU A 253 -9.39 4.01 6.73
CA GLU A 253 -10.08 2.99 7.55
C GLU A 253 -9.52 1.59 7.30
N ARG A 254 -9.18 1.24 6.05
CA ARG A 254 -8.53 -0.05 5.74
C ARG A 254 -7.15 -0.16 6.35
N MET A 255 -6.33 0.88 6.22
CA MET A 255 -4.99 0.93 6.82
C MET A 255 -5.06 0.90 8.35
N GLN A 256 -6.06 1.53 8.97
CA GLN A 256 -6.29 1.48 10.41
C GLN A 256 -6.63 0.06 10.89
N ILE A 257 -7.39 -0.71 10.11
CA ILE A 257 -7.68 -2.12 10.40
C ILE A 257 -6.40 -2.95 10.30
N ALA A 258 -5.60 -2.78 9.24
CA ALA A 258 -4.32 -3.47 9.08
C ALA A 258 -3.37 -3.16 10.26
N GLY A 259 -3.19 -1.88 10.61
CA GLY A 259 -2.35 -1.46 11.74
C GLY A 259 -2.81 -2.05 13.08
N LYS A 260 -4.12 -2.11 13.36
CA LYS A 260 -4.66 -2.73 14.57
C LYS A 260 -4.44 -4.24 14.60
N LEU A 261 -4.70 -4.91 13.48
CA LEU A 261 -4.50 -6.36 13.35
C LEU A 261 -3.05 -6.73 13.63
N THR A 262 -2.11 -6.04 12.98
CA THR A 262 -0.66 -6.25 13.14
C THR A 262 -0.22 -5.91 14.57
N SER A 263 -0.75 -4.84 15.16
CA SER A 263 -0.48 -4.50 16.57
C SER A 263 -0.86 -5.65 17.52
N GLN A 264 -2.00 -6.31 17.29
CA GLN A 264 -2.40 -7.47 18.09
C GLN A 264 -1.48 -8.68 17.85
N ALA A 265 -1.02 -8.89 16.62
CA ALA A 265 -0.05 -9.95 16.33
C ALA A 265 1.29 -9.73 17.06
N PHE A 266 1.76 -8.48 17.15
CA PHE A 266 2.92 -8.12 17.96
C PHE A 266 2.71 -8.39 19.45
N ILE A 267 1.59 -7.93 20.02
CA ILE A 267 1.27 -8.15 21.44
C ILE A 267 1.30 -9.63 21.78
N GLU A 268 0.68 -10.47 20.97
CA GLU A 268 0.65 -11.92 21.16
C GLU A 268 2.02 -12.57 20.98
N THR A 269 2.86 -12.02 20.11
CA THR A 269 4.23 -12.51 19.89
C THR A 269 5.15 -12.12 21.05
N MET A 270 5.01 -10.91 21.60
CA MET A 270 5.67 -10.48 22.84
C MET A 270 5.21 -11.33 24.02
N PHE A 271 3.90 -11.56 24.16
CA PHE A 271 3.32 -12.40 25.21
C PHE A 271 3.80 -13.85 25.15
N ALA A 272 4.02 -14.40 23.96
CA ALA A 272 4.56 -15.75 23.77
C ALA A 272 6.09 -15.83 23.84
N SER A 273 6.79 -14.70 24.03
CA SER A 273 8.25 -14.65 24.07
C SER A 273 8.80 -15.32 25.33
N LYS A 274 9.96 -15.97 25.21
CA LYS A 274 10.67 -16.63 26.30
C LYS A 274 12.15 -16.72 25.99
N ALA A 275 12.97 -17.04 26.99
CA ALA A 275 14.39 -17.25 26.81
C ALA A 275 14.83 -18.69 27.15
N PRO A 276 15.63 -19.35 26.29
CA PRO A 276 15.89 -18.97 24.90
C PRO A 276 14.65 -19.23 24.01
N VAL A 277 14.62 -18.63 22.82
CA VAL A 277 13.58 -18.84 21.80
C VAL A 277 14.18 -18.82 20.40
N GLU A 278 13.61 -19.58 19.47
CA GLU A 278 14.02 -19.57 18.07
C GLU A 278 13.40 -18.37 17.33
N GLU A 279 14.16 -17.71 16.46
CA GLU A 279 13.62 -16.68 15.55
C GLU A 279 12.46 -17.23 14.70
N GLY A 280 12.59 -18.47 14.22
CA GLY A 280 11.55 -19.14 13.45
C GLY A 280 10.26 -19.39 14.26
N PHE A 281 10.34 -19.53 15.58
CA PHE A 281 9.15 -19.62 16.43
C PHE A 281 8.41 -18.28 16.50
N LEU A 282 9.14 -17.18 16.69
CA LEU A 282 8.53 -15.84 16.75
C LEU A 282 7.98 -15.42 15.37
N TYR A 283 8.66 -15.77 14.27
CA TYR A 283 8.09 -15.66 12.93
C TYR A 283 6.74 -16.39 12.89
N ALA A 284 6.74 -17.70 13.14
CA ALA A 284 5.55 -18.53 12.97
C ALA A 284 4.39 -18.05 13.86
N LYS A 285 4.69 -17.61 15.08
CA LYS A 285 3.70 -16.99 15.98
C LYS A 285 3.14 -15.71 15.38
N PHE A 286 3.99 -14.79 14.91
CA PHE A 286 3.55 -13.53 14.31
C PHE A 286 2.66 -13.77 13.08
N GLU A 287 3.09 -14.62 12.14
CA GLU A 287 2.29 -14.95 10.96
C GLU A 287 0.95 -15.61 11.32
N PHE A 288 0.97 -16.55 12.27
CA PHE A 288 -0.24 -17.20 12.75
C PHE A 288 -1.25 -16.18 13.29
N GLU A 289 -0.81 -15.24 14.12
CA GLU A 289 -1.70 -14.24 14.73
C GLU A 289 -2.26 -13.26 13.69
N CYS A 290 -1.46 -12.90 12.67
CA CYS A 290 -1.94 -12.11 11.53
C CYS A 290 -3.06 -12.85 10.77
N ARG A 291 -2.78 -14.09 10.33
CA ARG A 291 -3.73 -14.89 9.55
C ARG A 291 -4.97 -15.27 10.34
N ALA A 292 -4.83 -15.63 11.61
CA ALA A 292 -5.95 -15.99 12.48
C ALA A 292 -6.94 -14.83 12.69
N ARG A 293 -6.48 -13.57 12.53
CA ARG A 293 -7.33 -12.37 12.58
C ARG A 293 -7.87 -11.94 11.22
N GLY A 294 -7.59 -12.70 10.16
CA GLY A 294 -8.12 -12.45 8.82
C GLY A 294 -7.25 -11.56 7.94
N ALA A 295 -5.96 -11.38 8.24
CA ALA A 295 -5.03 -10.84 7.26
C ALA A 295 -4.91 -11.82 6.07
N ASP A 296 -4.88 -11.27 4.86
CA ASP A 296 -4.83 -12.04 3.63
C ASP A 296 -3.45 -12.71 3.47
N ILE A 297 -2.39 -11.92 3.67
CA ILE A 297 -0.98 -12.32 3.62
C ILE A 297 -0.12 -11.46 4.56
N LEU A 298 1.14 -11.85 4.76
CA LEU A 298 2.16 -10.93 5.25
C LEU A 298 2.53 -9.95 4.11
N ALA A 299 2.72 -8.68 4.45
CA ALA A 299 3.00 -7.63 3.46
C ALA A 299 4.43 -7.74 2.89
N TYR A 300 5.35 -8.29 3.67
CA TYR A 300 6.75 -8.51 3.32
C TYR A 300 7.34 -9.66 4.16
N PRO A 301 8.49 -10.25 3.77
CA PRO A 301 9.18 -11.22 4.61
C PRO A 301 9.60 -10.57 5.94
N PRO A 302 9.09 -11.02 7.09
CA PRO A 302 9.41 -10.40 8.36
C PRO A 302 10.90 -10.48 8.68
N VAL A 303 11.44 -9.47 9.34
CA VAL A 303 12.74 -9.57 10.02
C VAL A 303 12.48 -10.05 11.43
N VAL A 304 13.09 -11.18 11.82
CA VAL A 304 13.06 -11.66 13.20
C VAL A 304 14.50 -11.92 13.61
N ALA A 305 15.14 -10.90 14.18
CA ALA A 305 16.59 -10.89 14.37
C ALA A 305 16.94 -10.74 15.85
N GLY A 306 17.49 -11.80 16.45
CA GLY A 306 17.95 -11.82 17.83
C GLY A 306 19.41 -11.38 18.03
N GLY A 307 19.70 -10.73 19.14
CA GLY A 307 21.07 -10.33 19.52
C GLY A 307 21.76 -9.48 18.45
N ASN A 308 23.03 -9.78 18.15
CA ASN A 308 23.81 -9.03 17.14
C ASN A 308 23.18 -9.06 15.73
N ARG A 309 22.29 -10.02 15.44
CA ARG A 309 21.67 -10.14 14.11
C ARG A 309 20.69 -8.99 13.84
N SER A 310 20.18 -8.32 14.88
CA SER A 310 19.40 -7.08 14.74
C SER A 310 20.18 -5.96 14.03
N ASN A 311 21.51 -6.05 13.94
CA ASN A 311 22.35 -5.12 13.18
C ASN A 311 22.44 -5.44 11.67
N THR A 312 21.80 -6.51 11.21
CA THR A 312 21.65 -6.84 9.77
C THR A 312 20.25 -6.41 9.31
N LEU A 313 20.16 -5.28 8.60
CA LEU A 313 18.88 -4.60 8.34
C LEU A 313 17.82 -5.46 7.65
N HIS A 314 18.21 -6.22 6.61
CA HIS A 314 17.30 -7.12 5.88
C HIS A 314 17.52 -8.59 6.29
N TYR A 315 17.62 -8.84 7.59
CA TYR A 315 17.77 -10.20 8.13
C TYR A 315 16.45 -10.97 8.03
N VAL A 316 16.26 -11.73 6.95
CA VAL A 316 15.02 -12.50 6.72
C VAL A 316 15.22 -14.01 6.82
N LYS A 317 16.39 -14.45 7.30
CA LYS A 317 16.71 -15.89 7.42
C LYS A 317 16.00 -16.53 8.62
N ASN A 318 15.84 -15.77 9.71
CA ASN A 318 14.99 -16.08 10.86
C ASN A 318 15.14 -17.52 11.38
N ASN A 319 16.38 -17.98 11.57
CA ASN A 319 16.67 -19.39 11.80
C ASN A 319 17.73 -19.63 12.88
N GLN A 320 17.98 -18.64 13.74
CA GLN A 320 18.90 -18.75 14.85
C GLN A 320 18.18 -18.72 16.20
N LEU A 321 18.84 -19.31 17.19
CA LEU A 321 18.42 -19.23 18.58
C LEU A 321 18.70 -17.82 19.14
N ILE A 322 17.72 -17.24 19.81
CA ILE A 322 17.84 -16.00 20.60
C ILE A 322 18.04 -16.41 22.06
N LYS A 323 19.14 -15.94 22.65
CA LYS A 323 19.58 -16.36 23.99
C LYS A 323 18.90 -15.55 25.09
N ASP A 324 18.96 -16.08 26.31
CA ASP A 324 18.65 -15.28 27.50
C ASP A 324 19.56 -14.04 27.59
N GLY A 325 18.96 -12.91 27.94
CA GLY A 325 19.60 -11.61 27.96
C GLY A 325 19.75 -10.92 26.59
N GLU A 326 19.40 -11.55 25.47
CA GLU A 326 19.36 -10.89 24.16
C GLU A 326 18.00 -10.19 23.93
N MET A 327 17.99 -9.18 23.05
CA MET A 327 16.76 -8.63 22.48
C MET A 327 16.45 -9.30 21.14
N VAL A 328 15.20 -9.21 20.72
CA VAL A 328 14.76 -9.46 19.35
C VAL A 328 14.25 -8.16 18.75
N LEU A 329 14.68 -7.88 17.52
CA LEU A 329 14.06 -6.90 16.64
C LEU A 329 13.14 -7.67 15.71
N LEU A 330 11.83 -7.45 15.82
CA LEU A 330 10.83 -7.98 14.91
C LEU A 330 10.25 -6.83 14.09
N ASP A 331 10.44 -6.91 12.78
CA ASP A 331 9.82 -6.06 11.77
C ASP A 331 8.85 -6.93 10.97
N GLY A 332 7.57 -6.60 11.03
CA GLY A 332 6.53 -7.41 10.44
C GLY A 332 5.25 -6.63 10.18
N GLY A 333 4.66 -6.89 9.03
CA GLY A 333 3.44 -6.25 8.56
C GLY A 333 2.54 -7.24 7.85
N CYS A 334 1.25 -6.96 7.85
CA CYS A 334 0.27 -7.75 7.10
C CYS A 334 -0.45 -6.90 6.06
N GLU A 335 -0.97 -7.58 5.04
CA GLU A 335 -1.98 -7.05 4.15
C GLU A 335 -3.37 -7.49 4.63
N SER A 336 -4.30 -6.54 4.66
CA SER A 336 -5.72 -6.82 4.90
C SER A 336 -6.57 -5.93 4.01
N SER A 337 -7.41 -6.55 3.17
CA SER A 337 -8.28 -5.82 2.24
C SER A 337 -7.50 -4.86 1.33
N CYS A 338 -6.39 -5.35 0.74
CA CYS A 338 -5.55 -4.65 -0.24
C CYS A 338 -4.65 -3.52 0.30
N TYR A 339 -4.62 -3.28 1.61
CA TYR A 339 -3.74 -2.28 2.23
C TYR A 339 -2.85 -2.94 3.27
N VAL A 340 -1.63 -2.42 3.39
CA VAL A 340 -0.60 -3.00 4.25
C VAL A 340 -0.39 -2.19 5.53
N SER A 341 0.30 -2.82 6.47
CA SER A 341 0.89 -2.23 7.67
C SER A 341 2.39 -2.53 7.68
N ASP A 342 3.16 -1.73 8.41
CA ASP A 342 4.61 -1.85 8.51
C ASP A 342 5.05 -1.43 9.92
N ILE A 343 5.38 -2.42 10.75
CA ILE A 343 5.62 -2.19 12.18
C ILE A 343 6.89 -2.91 12.59
N THR A 344 7.77 -2.18 13.26
CA THR A 344 8.94 -2.73 13.95
C THR A 344 8.82 -2.51 15.45
N ARG A 345 9.08 -3.57 16.23
CA ARG A 345 9.30 -3.51 17.68
C ARG A 345 10.56 -4.26 18.06
N THR A 346 11.25 -3.75 19.07
CA THR A 346 12.41 -4.42 19.69
C THR A 346 12.11 -4.69 21.16
N TRP A 347 12.35 -5.91 21.65
CA TRP A 347 12.14 -6.24 23.08
C TRP A 347 13.10 -7.33 23.58
N PRO A 348 13.39 -7.38 24.89
CA PRO A 348 14.15 -8.46 25.51
C PRO A 348 13.34 -9.77 25.53
N VAL A 349 13.89 -10.87 25.00
CA VAL A 349 13.12 -12.15 24.91
C VAL A 349 12.85 -12.80 26.26
N ASN A 350 13.55 -12.39 27.32
CA ASN A 350 13.28 -12.78 28.70
C ASN A 350 12.35 -11.81 29.46
N GLY A 351 11.82 -10.78 28.77
CA GLY A 351 10.86 -9.84 29.31
C GLY A 351 11.40 -8.74 30.22
N ARG A 352 12.73 -8.57 30.33
CA ARG A 352 13.34 -7.47 31.12
C ARG A 352 14.51 -6.82 30.41
N PHE A 353 14.48 -5.50 30.29
CA PHE A 353 15.59 -4.76 29.71
C PHE A 353 16.76 -4.75 30.71
N THR A 354 17.95 -5.10 30.23
CA THR A 354 19.18 -4.77 30.97
C THR A 354 19.43 -3.25 30.90
N ALA A 355 20.23 -2.71 31.83
CA ALA A 355 20.58 -1.29 31.81
C ALA A 355 21.07 -0.77 30.44
N PRO A 356 22.05 -1.40 29.75
CA PRO A 356 22.46 -0.91 28.43
C PRO A 356 21.39 -1.06 27.34
N GLN A 357 20.53 -2.08 27.43
CA GLN A 357 19.41 -2.23 26.50
C GLN A 357 18.39 -1.10 26.69
N ALA A 358 18.02 -0.82 27.95
CA ALA A 358 17.11 0.28 28.29
C ALA A 358 17.66 1.64 27.85
N GLU A 359 18.95 1.91 28.10
CA GLU A 359 19.61 3.15 27.66
C GLU A 359 19.54 3.35 26.13
N LEU A 360 19.81 2.29 25.35
CA LEU A 360 19.75 2.37 23.89
C LEU A 360 18.32 2.44 23.37
N TYR A 361 17.42 1.66 23.98
CA TYR A 361 16.01 1.60 23.59
C TYR A 361 15.32 2.94 23.79
N GLU A 362 15.45 3.53 24.99
CA GLU A 362 14.86 4.83 25.32
C GLU A 362 15.38 5.93 24.38
N ALA A 363 16.68 5.89 24.04
CA ALA A 363 17.24 6.83 23.08
C ALA A 363 16.53 6.76 21.71
N VAL A 364 16.24 5.56 21.20
CA VAL A 364 15.49 5.39 19.93
C VAL A 364 14.03 5.80 20.09
N LEU A 365 13.39 5.47 21.22
CA LEU A 365 12.00 5.83 21.51
C LEU A 365 11.81 7.36 21.56
N GLU A 366 12.72 8.09 22.22
CA GLU A 366 12.69 9.55 22.26
C GLU A 366 12.87 10.18 20.87
N ILE A 367 13.81 9.67 20.07
CA ILE A 367 14.00 10.11 18.67
C ILE A 367 12.73 9.89 17.86
N GLN A 368 12.11 8.71 18.01
CA GLN A 368 10.89 8.36 17.30
C GLN A 368 9.74 9.28 17.68
N ARG A 369 9.54 9.53 18.97
CA ARG A 369 8.52 10.45 19.47
C ARG A 369 8.69 11.85 18.88
N ASP A 370 9.91 12.38 18.86
CA ASP A 370 10.19 13.70 18.30
C ASP A 370 9.94 13.74 16.78
N CYS A 371 10.35 12.71 16.05
CA CYS A 371 10.05 12.57 14.62
C CYS A 371 8.54 12.51 14.33
N LEU A 372 7.76 11.80 15.15
CA LEU A 372 6.30 11.72 15.01
C LEU A 372 5.64 13.10 15.15
N THR A 373 6.14 13.99 16.01
CA THR A 373 5.58 15.35 16.14
C THR A 373 5.71 16.19 14.86
N LEU A 374 6.64 15.84 13.97
CA LEU A 374 6.85 16.52 12.69
C LEU A 374 6.00 15.99 11.54
N CYS A 375 5.21 14.93 11.74
CA CYS A 375 4.30 14.39 10.72
C CYS A 375 3.06 15.27 10.51
N SER A 376 3.29 16.51 10.06
CA SER A 376 2.27 17.56 9.88
C SER A 376 2.35 18.18 8.49
N PRO A 377 1.27 18.82 7.99
CA PRO A 377 1.27 19.44 6.67
C PRO A 377 2.38 20.49 6.51
N GLY A 378 3.10 20.42 5.40
CA GLY A 378 4.18 21.36 5.06
C GLY A 378 5.60 20.85 5.39
N THR A 379 5.77 19.95 6.35
CA THR A 379 7.04 19.23 6.57
C THR A 379 7.25 18.15 5.50
N SER A 380 8.47 17.71 5.20
CA SER A 380 8.74 16.58 4.30
C SER A 380 9.46 15.41 4.99
N LEU A 381 9.45 14.21 4.39
CA LEU A 381 10.24 13.07 4.86
C LEU A 381 11.74 13.41 4.95
N GLU A 382 12.27 14.25 4.07
CA GLU A 382 13.66 14.75 4.16
C GLU A 382 13.89 15.65 5.38
N ASN A 383 12.92 16.50 5.74
CA ASN A 383 13.02 17.31 6.96
C ASN A 383 13.03 16.42 8.21
N ILE A 384 12.13 15.42 8.27
CA ILE A 384 12.07 14.47 9.38
C ILE A 384 13.37 13.65 9.45
N TYR A 385 13.92 13.23 8.31
CA TYR A 385 15.20 12.51 8.28
C TYR A 385 16.36 13.37 8.79
N SER A 386 16.38 14.66 8.44
CA SER A 386 17.37 15.60 8.97
C SER A 386 17.25 15.77 10.48
N LEU A 387 16.03 15.82 11.04
CA LEU A 387 15.80 15.82 12.49
C LEU A 387 16.32 14.52 13.10
N MET A 388 15.93 13.36 12.56
CA MET A 388 16.37 12.06 13.03
C MET A 388 17.90 11.96 13.12
N LEU A 389 18.62 12.35 12.07
CA LEU A 389 20.09 12.34 12.08
C LEU A 389 20.68 13.29 13.13
N THR A 390 20.03 14.41 13.39
CA THR A 390 20.44 15.37 14.43
C THR A 390 20.28 14.75 15.82
N LEU A 391 19.12 14.15 16.10
CA LEU A 391 18.82 13.55 17.39
C LEU A 391 19.65 12.28 17.63
N ILE A 392 19.86 11.44 16.61
CA ILE A 392 20.78 10.29 16.70
C ILE A 392 22.18 10.76 17.08
N ALA A 393 22.72 11.79 16.41
CA ALA A 393 24.03 12.33 16.76
C ALA A 393 24.09 12.80 18.22
N GLN A 394 23.04 13.46 18.71
CA GLN A 394 22.94 13.86 20.12
C GLN A 394 22.95 12.64 21.06
N LYS A 395 22.10 11.63 20.80
CA LYS A 395 22.01 10.42 21.63
C LYS A 395 23.30 9.61 21.63
N LEU A 396 23.96 9.47 20.49
CA LEU A 396 25.27 8.79 20.40
C LEU A 396 26.33 9.47 21.28
N LYS A 397 26.26 10.81 21.43
CA LYS A 397 27.16 11.55 22.32
C LYS A 397 26.78 11.36 23.79
N GLU A 398 25.50 11.45 24.12
CA GLU A 398 24.97 11.26 25.49
C GLU A 398 25.31 9.86 26.03
N LEU A 399 25.16 8.83 25.20
CA LEU A 399 25.49 7.44 25.52
C LEU A 399 27.01 7.16 25.51
N GLY A 400 27.83 8.13 25.12
CA GLY A 400 29.29 7.96 25.02
C GLY A 400 29.78 7.05 23.89
N ILE A 401 28.90 6.72 22.93
CA ILE A 401 29.22 5.95 21.71
C ILE A 401 30.12 6.78 20.78
N VAL A 402 29.86 8.09 20.67
CA VAL A 402 30.67 9.02 19.89
C VAL A 402 31.17 10.15 20.78
N LYS A 403 32.48 10.18 21.06
CA LYS A 403 33.09 11.13 22.00
C LYS A 403 33.22 12.56 21.46
N ASN A 404 33.47 12.73 20.16
CA ASN A 404 33.77 14.03 19.55
C ASN A 404 32.93 14.27 18.30
N ILE A 405 31.81 14.97 18.44
CA ILE A 405 31.00 15.46 17.31
C ILE A 405 31.38 16.91 17.05
N LYS A 406 32.12 17.17 15.95
CA LYS A 406 32.47 18.53 15.50
C LYS A 406 31.87 18.80 14.12
N GLY A 407 31.15 19.91 13.98
CA GLY A 407 30.67 20.44 12.68
C GLY A 407 29.91 19.41 11.83
N ASN A 408 30.17 19.39 10.51
CA ASN A 408 29.50 18.54 9.53
C ASN A 408 29.70 17.01 9.72
N ASN A 409 30.48 16.57 10.72
CA ASN A 409 30.67 15.15 11.00
C ASN A 409 29.50 14.50 11.77
N ALA A 410 28.55 15.28 12.29
CA ALA A 410 27.40 14.77 13.04
C ALA A 410 26.55 13.78 12.22
N PHE A 411 26.17 14.15 11.00
CA PHE A 411 25.37 13.27 10.14
C PHE A 411 26.16 12.06 9.64
N LYS A 412 27.48 12.20 9.46
CA LYS A 412 28.33 11.05 9.13
C LYS A 412 28.34 10.03 10.26
N ALA A 413 28.44 10.48 11.51
CA ALA A 413 28.35 9.61 12.68
C ALA A 413 26.96 8.99 12.80
N ALA A 414 25.89 9.78 12.70
CA ALA A 414 24.53 9.26 12.74
C ALA A 414 24.27 8.20 11.65
N ARG A 415 24.71 8.43 10.41
CA ARG A 415 24.58 7.47 9.30
C ARG A 415 25.41 6.19 9.47
N LYS A 416 26.49 6.21 10.26
CA LYS A 416 27.23 4.98 10.64
C LYS A 416 26.30 4.05 11.44
N TYR A 417 25.55 4.63 12.39
CA TYR A 417 24.71 3.88 13.33
C TYR A 417 23.24 3.74 12.89
N CYS A 418 22.79 4.52 11.90
CA CYS A 418 21.48 4.41 11.25
C CYS A 418 21.64 4.60 9.74
N PRO A 419 21.94 3.51 8.99
CA PRO A 419 22.27 3.63 7.57
C PRO A 419 21.05 3.67 6.63
N HIS A 420 19.83 3.58 7.16
CA HIS A 420 18.58 3.69 6.41
C HIS A 420 17.91 5.06 6.60
N HIS A 421 16.79 5.27 5.89
CA HIS A 421 15.99 6.49 5.97
C HIS A 421 15.06 6.47 7.21
N VAL A 422 14.45 7.59 7.56
CA VAL A 422 13.48 7.67 8.68
C VAL A 422 12.12 7.05 8.35
N GLY A 423 11.88 6.71 7.09
CA GLY A 423 10.56 6.29 6.61
C GLY A 423 10.35 6.44 5.11
N HIS A 424 9.20 5.96 4.67
CA HIS A 424 8.70 5.98 3.29
C HIS A 424 7.18 6.15 3.28
N TYR A 425 6.59 6.36 2.10
CA TYR A 425 5.14 6.31 1.95
C TYR A 425 4.64 4.87 2.09
N LEU A 426 3.41 4.72 2.58
CA LEU A 426 2.75 3.43 2.84
C LEU A 426 1.33 3.42 2.26
N GLY A 427 0.85 2.28 1.77
CA GLY A 427 -0.50 2.17 1.21
C GLY A 427 -0.88 0.76 0.78
N MET A 428 -1.07 0.56 -0.52
CA MET A 428 -1.30 -0.78 -1.08
C MET A 428 0.01 -1.57 -1.26
N ASP A 429 1.13 -0.87 -1.34
CA ASP A 429 2.49 -1.43 -1.27
C ASP A 429 3.17 -0.94 0.02
N VAL A 430 4.16 -1.69 0.51
CA VAL A 430 4.98 -1.34 1.69
C VAL A 430 5.78 -0.06 1.41
N HIS A 431 6.65 -0.11 0.41
CA HIS A 431 7.29 1.08 -0.16
C HIS A 431 6.37 1.70 -1.22
N ASP A 432 5.29 2.34 -0.77
CA ASP A 432 4.24 2.88 -1.64
C ASP A 432 4.73 4.06 -2.50
N THR A 433 4.22 4.16 -3.72
CA THR A 433 4.47 5.30 -4.62
C THR A 433 5.95 5.73 -4.71
N PRO A 434 6.88 4.82 -5.05
CA PRO A 434 8.31 5.03 -4.86
C PRO A 434 8.94 6.13 -5.74
N ASP A 435 8.23 6.58 -6.79
CA ASP A 435 8.68 7.71 -7.62
C ASP A 435 8.32 9.07 -7.01
N MET A 436 7.47 9.11 -5.97
CA MET A 436 7.13 10.35 -5.28
C MET A 436 8.32 10.84 -4.45
N PRO A 437 8.79 12.09 -4.63
CA PRO A 437 9.94 12.58 -3.89
C PRO A 437 9.69 12.61 -2.37
N ARG A 438 10.71 12.23 -1.59
CA ARG A 438 10.73 12.39 -0.13
C ARG A 438 10.86 13.87 0.31
N SER A 439 11.18 14.76 -0.63
CA SER A 439 11.21 16.20 -0.43
C SER A 439 9.84 16.88 -0.55
N LEU A 440 8.79 16.15 -1.00
CA LEU A 440 7.45 16.72 -1.09
C LEU A 440 6.94 17.17 0.28
N PRO A 441 6.34 18.37 0.38
CA PRO A 441 5.61 18.75 1.57
C PRO A 441 4.44 17.79 1.79
N LEU A 442 4.41 17.22 3.00
CA LEU A 442 3.35 16.34 3.47
C LEU A 442 2.01 17.08 3.40
N GLN A 443 0.97 16.34 3.04
CA GLN A 443 -0.41 16.83 2.94
C GLN A 443 -1.34 15.87 3.68
N PRO A 444 -2.49 16.37 4.19
CA PRO A 444 -3.49 15.51 4.80
C PRO A 444 -3.89 14.35 3.88
N GLY A 445 -3.91 13.14 4.43
CA GLY A 445 -4.17 11.90 3.70
C GLY A 445 -2.93 11.19 3.15
N MET A 446 -1.75 11.79 3.19
CA MET A 446 -0.50 11.02 3.02
C MET A 446 -0.31 10.08 4.21
N VAL A 447 0.18 8.88 3.93
CA VAL A 447 0.53 7.89 4.96
C VAL A 447 2.01 7.53 4.80
N ILE A 448 2.75 7.56 5.90
CA ILE A 448 4.19 7.30 5.96
C ILE A 448 4.55 6.41 7.15
N THR A 449 5.66 5.70 7.08
CA THR A 449 6.32 5.08 8.23
C THR A 449 7.20 6.10 8.96
N VAL A 450 7.42 5.89 10.26
CA VAL A 450 8.44 6.60 11.07
C VAL A 450 9.23 5.57 11.87
N GLU A 451 10.42 5.26 11.40
CA GLU A 451 11.15 4.03 11.72
C GLU A 451 12.62 4.24 12.17
N PRO A 452 12.96 5.20 13.04
CA PRO A 452 14.36 5.37 13.47
C PRO A 452 14.94 4.10 14.10
N GLY A 453 16.23 3.88 13.88
CA GLY A 453 16.98 2.81 14.52
C GLY A 453 18.42 3.18 14.83
N ILE A 454 19.03 2.46 15.78
CA ILE A 454 20.45 2.53 16.11
C ILE A 454 21.00 1.11 16.18
N TYR A 455 22.05 0.85 15.41
CA TYR A 455 22.67 -0.47 15.24
C TYR A 455 24.14 -0.42 15.63
N ILE A 456 24.55 -1.20 16.63
CA ILE A 456 25.90 -1.21 17.17
C ILE A 456 26.44 -2.64 17.02
N PRO A 457 27.20 -2.92 15.94
CA PRO A 457 27.78 -4.25 15.71
C PRO A 457 28.63 -4.75 16.89
N GLU A 458 28.65 -6.07 17.10
CA GLU A 458 29.41 -6.69 18.19
C GLU A 458 30.92 -6.40 18.12
N ASP A 459 31.45 -6.16 16.92
CA ASP A 459 32.85 -5.86 16.65
C ASP A 459 33.17 -4.35 16.60
N ASP A 460 32.19 -3.46 16.88
CA ASP A 460 32.41 -2.01 16.91
C ASP A 460 33.20 -1.60 18.16
N ARG A 461 34.53 -1.59 18.01
CA ARG A 461 35.48 -1.22 19.09
C ARG A 461 35.45 0.28 19.42
N ASP A 462 34.84 1.11 18.58
CA ASP A 462 34.66 2.53 18.87
C ASP A 462 33.58 2.77 19.94
N ALA A 463 32.58 1.88 20.01
CA ALA A 463 31.50 1.94 20.96
C ALA A 463 31.89 1.34 22.33
N PRO A 464 31.28 1.82 23.45
CA PRO A 464 31.37 1.17 24.75
C PRO A 464 30.96 -0.29 24.66
N GLU A 465 31.72 -1.17 25.33
CA GLU A 465 31.53 -2.62 25.29
C GLU A 465 30.10 -3.05 25.64
N LYS A 466 29.46 -2.36 26.59
CA LYS A 466 28.09 -2.65 27.03
C LYS A 466 27.01 -2.53 25.94
N PHE A 467 27.29 -1.83 24.84
CA PHE A 467 26.34 -1.62 23.74
C PHE A 467 26.62 -2.49 22.51
N ARG A 468 27.77 -3.16 22.46
CA ARG A 468 28.18 -3.96 21.30
C ARG A 468 27.23 -5.13 21.11
N GLY A 469 26.76 -5.31 19.88
CA GLY A 469 25.81 -6.35 19.51
C GLY A 469 24.34 -5.97 19.74
N LEU A 470 24.04 -4.74 20.15
CA LEU A 470 22.66 -4.26 20.29
C LEU A 470 22.21 -3.52 19.02
N GLY A 471 21.05 -3.88 18.51
CA GLY A 471 20.35 -3.16 17.45
C GLY A 471 18.90 -2.92 17.86
N VAL A 472 18.42 -1.68 17.70
CA VAL A 472 17.05 -1.28 18.03
C VAL A 472 16.47 -0.50 16.88
N ARG A 473 15.24 -0.85 16.47
CA ARG A 473 14.36 -0.03 15.63
C ARG A 473 12.96 -0.01 16.25
N ILE A 474 12.29 1.14 16.14
CA ILE A 474 10.91 1.33 16.58
C ILE A 474 10.20 2.05 15.45
N GLU A 475 9.15 1.45 14.92
CA GLU A 475 8.47 1.93 13.72
C GLU A 475 6.96 1.99 13.90
N ASP A 476 6.36 3.08 13.45
CA ASP A 476 4.93 3.28 13.44
C ASP A 476 4.43 3.79 12.09
N ASP A 477 3.20 3.39 11.75
CA ASP A 477 2.45 3.81 10.58
C ASP A 477 1.66 5.08 10.89
N VAL A 478 1.81 6.13 10.07
CA VAL A 478 1.31 7.47 10.39
C VAL A 478 0.54 8.10 9.23
N VAL A 479 -0.71 8.48 9.49
CA VAL A 479 -1.50 9.32 8.58
C VAL A 479 -1.29 10.79 8.96
N VAL A 480 -0.90 11.60 7.98
CA VAL A 480 -0.87 13.05 8.12
C VAL A 480 -2.31 13.56 8.10
N THR A 481 -2.69 14.34 9.12
CA THR A 481 -4.01 14.99 9.20
C THR A 481 -3.88 16.51 9.02
N GLN A 482 -4.96 17.27 9.20
CA GLN A 482 -4.88 18.74 9.22
C GLN A 482 -4.20 19.26 10.49
N ASP A 483 -4.29 18.51 11.59
CA ASP A 483 -3.78 18.88 12.91
C ASP A 483 -2.70 17.88 13.33
N SER A 484 -2.92 17.11 14.40
CA SER A 484 -2.01 16.08 14.87
C SER A 484 -2.05 14.82 14.00
N PRO A 485 -0.90 14.15 13.76
CA PRO A 485 -0.88 12.89 13.02
C PRO A 485 -1.72 11.81 13.71
N LEU A 486 -2.32 10.94 12.90
CA LEU A 486 -3.01 9.74 13.37
C LEU A 486 -2.04 8.55 13.26
N ILE A 487 -1.71 7.94 14.39
CA ILE A 487 -0.83 6.77 14.46
C ILE A 487 -1.67 5.51 14.33
N LEU A 488 -1.55 4.80 13.21
CA LEU A 488 -2.36 3.63 12.90
C LEU A 488 -1.97 2.41 13.75
N SER A 489 -0.71 2.35 14.16
CA SER A 489 -0.08 1.28 14.95
C SER A 489 0.01 1.60 16.46
N ALA A 490 -0.72 2.62 16.94
CA ALA A 490 -0.64 3.07 18.34
C ALA A 490 -1.03 2.00 19.37
N ASP A 491 -1.86 1.02 18.97
CA ASP A 491 -2.25 -0.08 19.83
C ASP A 491 -1.08 -1.05 20.12
N CYS A 492 0.02 -0.98 19.35
CA CYS A 492 1.22 -1.79 19.54
C CYS A 492 2.16 -1.15 20.57
N PRO A 493 2.42 -1.78 21.73
CA PRO A 493 3.18 -1.21 22.84
C PRO A 493 4.62 -0.87 22.43
N LYS A 494 5.12 0.26 22.91
CA LYS A 494 6.52 0.70 22.72
C LYS A 494 7.16 1.37 23.93
N GLU A 495 6.39 1.69 24.97
CA GLU A 495 6.98 2.12 26.23
C GLU A 495 7.59 0.90 26.94
N MET A 496 8.79 1.03 27.52
CA MET A 496 9.49 -0.12 28.13
C MET A 496 8.64 -0.83 29.19
N ASN A 497 7.92 -0.07 30.02
CA ASN A 497 7.04 -0.63 31.04
C ASN A 497 5.90 -1.47 30.44
N ASP A 498 5.32 -1.02 29.33
CA ASP A 498 4.23 -1.74 28.68
C ASP A 498 4.74 -3.05 28.06
N ILE A 499 5.91 -3.00 27.42
CA ILE A 499 6.60 -4.19 26.88
C ILE A 499 6.91 -5.19 28.00
N GLU A 500 7.56 -4.75 29.09
CA GLU A 500 7.89 -5.63 30.21
C GLU A 500 6.62 -6.21 30.86
N GLN A 501 5.54 -5.43 30.96
CA GLN A 501 4.27 -5.91 31.52
C GLN A 501 3.65 -7.02 30.66
N ILE A 502 3.72 -6.91 29.33
CA ILE A 502 3.18 -7.92 28.41
C ILE A 502 4.01 -9.19 28.44
N CYS A 503 5.34 -9.07 28.48
CA CYS A 503 6.25 -10.22 28.50
C CYS A 503 6.29 -10.95 29.87
N ASN A 504 6.04 -10.27 31.00
CA ASN A 504 6.26 -10.80 32.36
C ASN A 504 5.07 -11.58 33.00
N ARG A 505 4.14 -12.15 32.23
CA ARG A 505 3.06 -13.00 32.81
C ARG A 505 3.22 -14.48 32.50
N ALA A 506 4.20 -15.08 33.18
CA ALA A 506 4.21 -16.49 33.54
C ALA A 506 4.84 -16.63 34.94
N SER A 507 4.02 -16.41 35.97
CA SER A 507 4.26 -16.97 37.31
C SER A 507 3.43 -18.23 37.46
#